data_AF-A0A9E4GD80-F1
#
_entry.id   AF-A0A9E4GD80-F1
#
_cell.length_a   1.000
_cell.length_b   1.000
_cell.length_c   1.000
_cell.angle_alpha   90.00
_cell.angle_beta   90.00
_cell.angle_gamma   90.00
#
_symmetry.space_group_name_H-M   'P 1'
#
loop_
_entity.id
_entity.type
_entity.pdbx_description
1 polymer ?
#
loop_
_entity_poly.entity_id
_entity_poly.type
_entity_poly.pdbx_seq_one_letter_code
_entity_poly.pdbx_strand_id
1 'polypeptide(L)'
;MRVATGAAAFVDGVGAPTVSLAELVAAHLDFAEWLAGTEEEPGGARLWRGDAGEAAALLLADIHAACDALPAIAGSAYPALLESLLRGHVVRPAWGSHPRLAILGTLEARLLAPDLVILGSLNEGTWPPEPAADPWLSRQMRAALGLSSPERRIGQSAHDFCQAAAAPNVVLSRATKVGGTPTVPARWLLRLSTLARGAGLAWGPTM
;
A
#
# COMPACT_ATOMS: atom_id res chain seq x y z
N MET A 1 -4.83 -36.43 -2.34
CA MET A 1 -4.18 -37.12 -3.46
C MET A 1 -3.92 -36.19 -4.66
N ARG A 2 -4.89 -35.40 -5.14
CA ARG A 2 -4.70 -34.48 -6.29
C ARG A 2 -3.67 -33.35 -6.09
N VAL A 3 -3.63 -32.72 -4.92
CA VAL A 3 -2.66 -31.65 -4.60
C VAL A 3 -1.21 -32.15 -4.59
N ALA A 4 -0.98 -33.36 -4.09
CA ALA A 4 0.36 -33.93 -4.03
C ALA A 4 0.95 -34.19 -5.42
N THR A 5 0.11 -34.48 -6.42
CA THR A 5 0.58 -34.73 -7.80
C THR A 5 0.94 -33.44 -8.52
N GLY A 6 0.15 -32.37 -8.37
CA GLY A 6 0.42 -31.07 -9.02
C GLY A 6 1.64 -30.34 -8.44
N ALA A 7 1.96 -30.57 -7.16
CA ALA A 7 3.07 -29.92 -6.48
C ALA A 7 4.40 -30.69 -6.54
N ALA A 8 4.41 -31.94 -7.01
CA ALA A 8 5.54 -32.87 -6.83
C ALA A 8 6.87 -32.31 -7.38
N ALA A 9 6.89 -31.91 -8.65
CA ALA A 9 8.11 -31.40 -9.30
C ALA A 9 8.65 -30.14 -8.60
N PHE A 10 7.76 -29.25 -8.15
CA PHE A 10 8.15 -28.05 -7.42
C PHE A 10 8.69 -28.38 -6.03
N VAL A 11 8.02 -29.24 -5.28
CA VAL A 11 8.45 -29.67 -3.94
C VAL A 11 9.80 -30.40 -4.00
N ASP A 12 9.97 -31.29 -4.98
CA ASP A 12 11.23 -32.01 -5.18
C ASP A 12 12.36 -31.04 -5.53
N GLY A 13 12.10 -30.06 -6.41
CA GLY A 13 13.07 -29.03 -6.78
C GLY A 13 13.46 -28.13 -5.60
N VAL A 14 12.50 -27.70 -4.77
CA VAL A 14 12.80 -26.94 -3.54
C VAL A 14 13.55 -27.78 -2.50
N GLY A 15 13.27 -29.09 -2.44
CA GLY A 15 13.96 -30.03 -1.55
C GLY A 15 15.36 -30.44 -2.01
N ALA A 16 15.71 -30.16 -3.27
CA ALA A 16 16.97 -30.60 -3.86
C ALA A 16 18.18 -29.81 -3.29
N PRO A 17 19.32 -30.49 -3.03
CA PRO A 17 20.54 -29.83 -2.57
C PRO A 17 21.11 -28.86 -3.62
N THR A 18 20.86 -29.14 -4.89
CA THR A 18 21.18 -28.26 -6.03
C THR A 18 20.17 -28.49 -7.15
N VAL A 19 19.74 -27.44 -7.82
CA VAL A 19 18.75 -27.49 -8.92
C VAL A 19 18.98 -26.31 -9.87
N SER A 20 18.68 -26.52 -11.16
CA SER A 20 18.67 -25.43 -12.14
C SER A 20 17.57 -24.43 -11.79
N LEU A 21 17.89 -23.14 -11.80
CA LEU A 21 16.88 -22.11 -11.57
C LEU A 21 15.79 -22.12 -12.66
N ALA A 22 16.16 -22.41 -13.91
CA ALA A 22 15.20 -22.53 -15.01
C ALA A 22 14.18 -23.65 -14.77
N GLU A 23 14.66 -24.83 -14.37
CA GLU A 23 13.80 -25.98 -14.06
C GLU A 23 12.89 -25.71 -12.87
N LEU A 24 13.44 -25.08 -11.81
CA LEU A 24 12.66 -24.77 -10.61
C LEU A 24 11.60 -23.68 -10.87
N VAL A 25 11.92 -22.66 -11.67
CA VAL A 25 10.95 -21.65 -12.09
C VAL A 25 9.85 -22.28 -12.95
N ALA A 26 10.20 -23.15 -13.91
CA ALA A 26 9.20 -23.85 -14.72
C ALA A 26 8.27 -24.72 -13.85
N ALA A 27 8.83 -25.50 -12.92
CA ALA A 27 8.05 -26.31 -11.99
C ALA A 27 7.16 -25.45 -11.08
N HIS A 28 7.61 -24.25 -10.69
CA HIS A 28 6.78 -23.30 -9.95
C HIS A 28 5.63 -22.77 -10.83
N LEU A 29 5.89 -22.37 -12.07
CA LEU A 29 4.85 -21.88 -12.98
C LEU A 29 3.78 -22.94 -13.22
N ASP A 30 4.18 -24.17 -13.52
CA ASP A 30 3.26 -25.30 -13.70
C ASP A 30 2.41 -25.53 -12.45
N PHE A 31 3.02 -25.47 -11.27
CA PHE A 31 2.30 -25.63 -10.01
C PHE A 31 1.34 -24.46 -9.73
N ALA A 32 1.74 -23.23 -10.02
CA ALA A 32 0.92 -22.03 -9.82
C ALA A 32 -0.29 -22.04 -10.76
N GLU A 33 -0.10 -22.39 -12.03
CA GLU A 33 -1.20 -22.56 -12.98
C GLU A 33 -2.11 -23.71 -12.58
N TRP A 34 -1.56 -24.86 -12.17
CA TRP A 34 -2.36 -25.96 -11.67
C TRP A 34 -3.24 -25.54 -10.47
N LEU A 35 -2.66 -24.79 -9.52
CA LEU A 35 -3.36 -24.29 -8.34
C LEU A 35 -4.45 -23.27 -8.70
N ALA A 36 -4.22 -22.46 -9.73
CA ALA A 36 -5.17 -21.50 -10.26
C ALA A 36 -6.24 -22.15 -11.15
N GLY A 37 -6.17 -23.45 -11.47
CA GLY A 37 -7.20 -24.12 -12.27
C GLY A 37 -8.53 -24.29 -11.53
N THR A 38 -9.64 -24.23 -12.27
CA THR A 38 -10.96 -24.69 -11.80
C THR A 38 -11.53 -25.72 -12.75
N GLU A 39 -12.70 -26.29 -12.44
CA GLU A 39 -13.42 -27.17 -13.38
C GLU A 39 -13.92 -26.41 -14.62
N GLU A 40 -14.03 -25.09 -14.54
CA GLU A 40 -14.62 -24.23 -15.56
C GLU A 40 -13.57 -23.48 -16.40
N GLU A 41 -12.40 -23.15 -15.84
CA GLU A 41 -11.41 -22.30 -16.49
C GLU A 41 -9.96 -22.80 -16.22
N PRO A 42 -9.11 -22.89 -17.26
CA PRO A 42 -7.70 -23.22 -17.09
C PRO A 42 -6.98 -22.21 -16.20
N GLY A 43 -6.04 -22.70 -15.39
CA GLY A 43 -5.43 -21.85 -14.38
C GLY A 43 -4.54 -20.73 -14.93
N GLY A 44 -3.85 -20.95 -16.04
CA GLY A 44 -3.12 -19.87 -16.73
C GLY A 44 -4.03 -18.71 -17.15
N ALA A 45 -5.24 -18.99 -17.64
CA ALA A 45 -6.21 -17.95 -18.01
C ALA A 45 -6.71 -17.15 -16.80
N ARG A 46 -6.79 -17.79 -15.62
CA ARG A 46 -7.16 -17.13 -14.36
C ARG A 46 -6.00 -16.36 -13.72
N LEU A 47 -4.81 -16.97 -13.70
CA LEU A 47 -3.64 -16.49 -12.98
C LEU A 47 -3.05 -15.23 -13.62
N TRP A 48 -2.98 -15.21 -14.96
CA TRP A 48 -2.28 -14.15 -15.70
C TRP A 48 -3.18 -13.00 -16.15
N ARG A 49 -4.46 -13.00 -15.75
CA ARG A 49 -5.44 -11.96 -16.15
C ARG A 49 -5.36 -10.72 -15.26
N GLY A 50 -5.47 -9.56 -15.90
CA GLY A 50 -5.55 -8.25 -15.26
C GLY A 50 -4.21 -7.74 -14.76
N ASP A 51 -4.18 -6.50 -14.26
CA ASP A 51 -2.94 -5.75 -13.99
C ASP A 51 -1.91 -6.52 -13.16
N ALA A 52 -2.35 -7.28 -12.16
CA ALA A 52 -1.46 -8.08 -11.31
C ALA A 52 -0.94 -9.33 -12.01
N GLY A 53 -1.80 -10.03 -12.76
CA GLY A 53 -1.43 -11.22 -13.52
C GLY A 53 -0.46 -10.87 -14.66
N GLU A 54 -0.73 -9.79 -15.38
CA GLU A 54 0.14 -9.28 -16.46
C GLU A 54 1.51 -8.87 -15.91
N ALA A 55 1.56 -8.12 -14.80
CA ALA A 55 2.81 -7.73 -14.16
C ALA A 55 3.61 -8.94 -13.66
N ALA A 56 2.94 -9.93 -13.07
CA ALA A 56 3.59 -11.16 -12.63
C ALA A 56 4.14 -11.98 -13.81
N ALA A 57 3.39 -12.08 -14.90
CA ALA A 57 3.82 -12.78 -16.12
C ALA A 57 5.07 -12.15 -16.73
N LEU A 58 5.12 -10.81 -16.81
CA LEU A 58 6.29 -10.08 -17.30
C LEU A 58 7.51 -10.32 -16.41
N LEU A 59 7.37 -10.21 -15.09
CA LEU A 59 8.45 -10.49 -14.15
C LEU A 59 8.98 -11.92 -14.29
N LEU A 60 8.08 -12.90 -14.40
CA LEU A 60 8.47 -14.30 -14.52
C LEU A 60 9.15 -14.59 -15.87
N ALA A 61 8.73 -13.92 -16.94
CA ALA A 61 9.42 -13.98 -18.23
C ALA A 61 10.84 -13.41 -18.15
N ASP A 62 11.02 -12.27 -17.46
CA ASP A 62 12.33 -11.66 -17.24
C ASP A 62 13.25 -12.57 -16.39
N ILE A 63 12.70 -13.18 -15.34
CA ILE A 63 13.42 -14.16 -14.52
C ILE A 63 13.84 -15.35 -15.38
N HIS A 64 12.90 -15.92 -16.14
CA HIS A 64 13.16 -17.08 -16.99
C HIS A 64 14.26 -16.80 -18.03
N ALA A 65 14.23 -15.63 -18.67
CA ALA A 65 15.26 -15.21 -19.63
C ALA A 65 16.66 -15.05 -19.00
N ALA A 66 16.73 -14.73 -17.71
CA ALA A 66 17.99 -14.59 -16.98
C ALA A 66 18.49 -15.89 -16.33
N CYS A 67 17.64 -16.93 -16.22
CA CYS A 67 17.95 -18.16 -15.50
C CYS A 67 19.20 -18.87 -16.03
N ASP A 68 19.40 -18.91 -17.34
CA ASP A 68 20.53 -19.62 -17.96
C ASP A 68 21.90 -18.97 -17.65
N ALA A 69 21.89 -17.69 -17.24
CA ALA A 69 23.11 -16.99 -16.84
C ALA A 69 23.48 -17.25 -15.36
N LEU A 70 22.62 -17.91 -14.60
CA LEU A 70 22.81 -18.18 -13.17
C LEU A 70 23.26 -19.61 -12.95
N PRO A 71 24.19 -19.86 -12.00
CA PRO A 71 24.55 -21.21 -11.62
C PRO A 71 23.36 -21.91 -10.94
N ALA A 72 23.43 -23.24 -10.88
CA ALA A 72 22.50 -24.02 -10.07
C ALA A 72 22.54 -23.53 -8.61
N ILE A 73 21.37 -23.50 -7.97
CA ILE A 73 21.19 -23.02 -6.60
C ILE A 73 20.74 -24.15 -5.70
N ALA A 74 20.90 -23.99 -4.39
CA ALA A 74 20.20 -24.84 -3.43
C ALA A 74 18.69 -24.59 -3.58
N GLY A 75 17.88 -25.63 -3.74
CA GLY A 75 16.43 -25.50 -3.87
C GLY A 75 15.80 -24.74 -2.70
N SER A 76 16.35 -24.94 -1.50
CA SER A 76 15.93 -24.25 -0.27
C SER A 76 16.14 -22.73 -0.29
N ALA A 77 17.01 -22.21 -1.16
CA ALA A 77 17.24 -20.77 -1.31
C ALA A 77 16.20 -20.09 -2.22
N TYR A 78 15.47 -20.85 -3.03
CA TYR A 78 14.54 -20.32 -4.03
C TYR A 78 13.42 -19.44 -3.44
N PRO A 79 12.74 -19.80 -2.34
CA PRO A 79 11.66 -18.96 -1.79
C PRO A 79 12.15 -17.55 -1.41
N ALA A 80 13.32 -17.45 -0.79
CA ALA A 80 13.92 -16.18 -0.41
C ALA A 80 14.36 -15.35 -1.63
N LEU A 81 14.91 -16.02 -2.66
CA LEU A 81 15.25 -15.39 -3.93
C LEU A 81 14.01 -14.80 -4.61
N LEU A 82 12.95 -15.61 -4.73
CA LEU A 82 11.72 -15.18 -5.36
C LEU A 82 11.05 -14.03 -4.60
N GLU A 83 10.99 -14.09 -3.27
CA GLU A 83 10.46 -13.00 -2.44
C GLU A 83 11.23 -11.69 -2.69
N SER A 84 12.56 -11.76 -2.77
CA SER A 84 13.41 -10.60 -3.05
C SER A 84 13.11 -9.98 -4.42
N LEU A 85 12.93 -10.82 -5.45
CA LEU A 85 12.60 -10.39 -6.82
C LEU A 85 11.20 -9.77 -6.90
N LEU A 86 10.22 -10.37 -6.22
CA LEU A 86 8.85 -9.87 -6.16
C LEU A 86 8.75 -8.52 -5.42
N ARG A 87 9.56 -8.30 -4.37
CA ARG A 87 9.50 -7.09 -3.55
C ARG A 87 9.72 -5.80 -4.34
N GLY A 88 10.46 -5.86 -5.45
CA GLY A 88 10.71 -4.72 -6.32
C GLY A 88 9.52 -4.33 -7.23
N HIS A 89 8.49 -5.19 -7.33
CA HIS A 89 7.42 -5.04 -8.30
C HIS A 89 6.12 -4.63 -7.63
N VAL A 90 5.77 -3.35 -7.76
CA VAL A 90 4.52 -2.78 -7.23
C VAL A 90 3.50 -2.66 -8.34
N VAL A 91 2.41 -3.41 -8.23
CA VAL A 91 1.26 -3.30 -9.14
C VAL A 91 0.32 -2.23 -8.60
N ARG A 92 0.05 -1.21 -9.41
CA ARG A 92 -0.98 -0.21 -9.13
C ARG A 92 -2.11 -0.42 -10.11
N PRO A 93 -3.24 -1.02 -9.68
CA PRO A 93 -4.36 -1.22 -10.58
C PRO A 93 -4.79 0.09 -11.22
N ALA A 94 -5.02 0.09 -12.54
CA ALA A 94 -5.44 1.28 -13.28
C ALA A 94 -6.83 1.76 -12.82
N TRP A 95 -7.67 0.81 -12.41
CA TRP A 95 -9.03 1.04 -11.94
C TRP A 95 -9.31 0.14 -10.74
N GLY A 96 -9.66 0.71 -9.59
CA GLY A 96 -9.85 -0.08 -8.37
C GLY A 96 -10.88 0.49 -7.39
N SER A 97 -11.46 1.64 -7.70
CA SER A 97 -12.57 2.23 -6.94
C SER A 97 -13.79 2.41 -7.84
N HIS A 98 -14.97 2.43 -7.22
CA HIS A 98 -16.21 2.83 -7.89
C HIS A 98 -15.98 4.17 -8.61
N PRO A 99 -16.50 4.41 -9.83
CA PRO A 99 -16.25 5.63 -10.62
C PRO A 99 -16.66 6.97 -9.96
N ARG A 100 -17.29 6.92 -8.78
CA ARG A 100 -17.72 8.08 -7.98
C ARG A 100 -16.93 8.21 -6.68
N LEU A 101 -15.93 7.36 -6.47
CA LEU A 101 -15.12 7.27 -5.27
C LEU A 101 -13.65 7.40 -5.67
N ALA A 102 -13.00 8.43 -5.13
CA ALA A 102 -11.56 8.60 -5.21
C ALA A 102 -10.98 8.65 -3.80
N ILE A 103 -9.98 7.82 -3.54
CA ILE A 103 -9.20 7.86 -2.31
C ILE A 103 -7.90 8.57 -2.65
N LEU A 104 -7.71 9.77 -2.10
CA LEU A 104 -6.67 10.68 -2.54
C LEU A 104 -5.79 11.10 -1.37
N GLY A 105 -4.51 11.32 -1.66
CA GLY A 105 -3.64 12.07 -0.75
C GLY A 105 -4.08 13.53 -0.63
N THR A 106 -3.67 14.20 0.44
CA THR A 106 -4.09 15.61 0.70
C THR A 106 -3.60 16.58 -0.37
N LEU A 107 -2.52 16.26 -1.08
CA LEU A 107 -2.00 17.06 -2.19
C LEU A 107 -2.85 16.86 -3.47
N GLU A 108 -3.18 15.62 -3.80
CA GLU A 108 -3.97 15.25 -4.98
C GLU A 108 -5.39 15.81 -4.87
N ALA A 109 -5.97 15.75 -3.66
CA ALA A 109 -7.31 16.24 -3.38
C ALA A 109 -7.50 17.75 -3.68
N ARG A 110 -6.41 18.55 -3.69
CA ARG A 110 -6.49 19.99 -4.00
C ARG A 110 -6.84 20.28 -5.45
N LEU A 111 -6.66 19.31 -6.34
CA LEU A 111 -6.85 19.47 -7.77
C LEU A 111 -8.30 19.18 -8.20
N LEU A 112 -9.15 18.77 -7.26
CA LEU A 112 -10.52 18.34 -7.52
C LEU A 112 -11.52 19.14 -6.69
N ALA A 113 -12.76 19.20 -7.18
CA ALA A 113 -13.89 19.80 -6.49
C ALA A 113 -15.05 18.78 -6.44
N PRO A 114 -14.98 17.75 -5.57
CA PRO A 114 -16.04 16.75 -5.48
C PRO A 114 -17.28 17.29 -4.75
N ASP A 115 -18.44 16.70 -5.02
CA ASP A 115 -19.71 17.08 -4.37
C ASP A 115 -19.75 16.76 -2.87
N LEU A 116 -18.97 15.74 -2.45
CA LEU A 116 -18.79 15.31 -1.07
C LEU A 116 -17.32 15.06 -0.78
N VAL A 117 -16.79 15.69 0.27
CA VAL A 117 -15.44 15.46 0.78
C VAL A 117 -15.52 14.69 2.10
N ILE A 118 -14.81 13.57 2.20
CA ILE A 118 -14.67 12.81 3.45
C ILE A 118 -13.24 12.95 3.94
N LEU A 119 -13.05 13.69 5.03
CA LEU A 119 -11.75 13.80 5.70
C LEU A 119 -11.60 12.66 6.70
N GLY A 120 -10.92 11.61 6.25
CA GLY A 120 -10.63 10.43 7.04
C GLY A 120 -9.44 10.62 7.99
N SER A 121 -9.42 9.80 9.04
CA SER A 121 -8.30 9.65 9.97
C SER A 121 -7.83 10.96 10.64
N LEU A 122 -8.79 11.78 11.09
CA LEU A 122 -8.54 12.98 11.90
C LEU A 122 -8.18 12.62 13.34
N ASN A 123 -7.12 11.84 13.48
CA ASN A 123 -6.46 11.49 14.74
C ASN A 123 -5.14 12.25 14.87
N GLU A 124 -4.77 12.58 16.10
CA GLU A 124 -3.48 13.20 16.39
C GLU A 124 -2.33 12.27 15.94
N GLY A 125 -1.31 12.85 15.32
CA GLY A 125 -0.18 12.13 14.72
C GLY A 125 -0.46 11.51 13.35
N THR A 126 -1.73 11.42 12.92
CA THR A 126 -2.08 11.06 11.53
C THR A 126 -2.31 12.29 10.68
N TRP A 127 -3.24 13.16 11.09
CA TRP A 127 -3.48 14.44 10.45
C TRP A 127 -3.72 15.52 11.53
N PRO A 128 -2.69 16.31 11.87
CA PRO A 128 -1.42 16.44 11.17
C PRO A 128 -0.45 15.29 11.52
N PRO A 129 0.44 14.91 10.59
CA PRO A 129 1.50 13.97 10.89
C PRO A 129 2.54 14.60 11.81
N GLU A 130 3.13 13.80 12.69
CA GLU A 130 4.27 14.24 13.49
C GLU A 130 5.48 14.54 12.59
N PRO A 131 6.21 15.64 12.85
CA PRO A 131 7.47 15.88 12.15
C PRO A 131 8.47 14.77 12.47
N ALA A 132 8.81 13.97 11.46
CA ALA A 132 9.80 12.91 11.61
C ALA A 132 11.16 13.47 12.05
N ALA A 133 11.85 12.73 12.92
CA ALA A 133 13.25 12.98 13.20
C ALA A 133 14.08 12.73 11.93
N ASP A 134 14.95 13.67 11.62
CA ASP A 134 15.87 13.54 10.49
C ASP A 134 17.05 12.65 10.92
N PRO A 135 17.37 11.57 10.19
CA PRO A 135 18.39 10.61 10.61
C PRO A 135 19.82 11.14 10.47
N TRP A 136 20.03 12.25 9.76
CA TRP A 136 21.37 12.79 9.49
C TRP A 136 21.56 14.21 10.01
N LEU A 137 20.54 15.07 9.88
CA LEU A 137 20.67 16.48 10.18
C LEU A 137 19.87 16.86 11.42
N SER A 138 20.55 17.37 12.44
CA SER A 138 19.86 18.00 13.57
C SER A 138 19.03 19.20 13.10
N ARG A 139 18.03 19.59 13.88
CA ARG A 139 17.21 20.79 13.61
C ARG A 139 18.07 22.05 13.45
N GLN A 140 19.14 22.17 14.24
CA GLN A 140 20.09 23.28 14.17
C GLN A 140 20.90 23.25 12.87
N MET A 141 21.37 22.07 12.44
CA MET A 141 22.09 21.92 11.18
C MET A 141 21.22 22.29 9.98
N ARG A 142 19.95 21.86 9.97
CA ARG A 142 18.99 22.24 8.92
C ARG A 142 18.80 23.75 8.84
N ALA A 143 18.65 24.41 10.00
CA ALA A 143 18.53 25.86 10.05
C ALA A 143 19.80 26.56 9.55
N ALA A 144 20.99 26.10 9.95
CA ALA A 144 22.27 26.65 9.48
C ALA A 144 22.45 26.53 7.95
N LEU A 145 21.89 25.47 7.35
CA LEU A 145 21.89 25.26 5.90
C LEU A 145 20.75 25.97 5.16
N GLY A 146 19.90 26.73 5.84
CA GLY A 146 18.74 27.41 5.24
C GLY A 146 17.61 26.47 4.80
N LEU A 147 17.60 25.23 5.29
CA LEU A 147 16.54 24.26 4.99
C LEU A 147 15.29 24.54 5.83
N SER A 148 14.11 24.23 5.28
CA SER A 148 12.86 24.41 6.01
C SER A 148 12.77 23.51 7.24
N SER A 149 12.17 24.03 8.32
CA SER A 149 11.94 23.25 9.54
C SER A 149 10.99 22.07 9.27
N PRO A 150 11.17 20.94 9.98
CA PRO A 150 10.25 19.80 9.90
C PRO A 150 8.77 20.17 10.19
N GLU A 151 8.53 21.14 11.09
CA GLU A 151 7.20 21.65 11.46
C GLU A 151 6.46 22.30 10.30
N ARG A 152 7.15 22.72 9.22
CA ARG A 152 6.49 23.25 8.01
C ARG A 152 5.41 22.30 7.50
N ARG A 153 5.59 20.99 7.65
CA ARG A 153 4.60 19.98 7.26
C ARG A 153 3.30 20.07 8.06
N ILE A 154 3.34 20.52 9.31
CA ILE A 154 2.13 20.80 10.12
C ILE A 154 1.37 21.96 9.49
N GLY A 155 2.08 23.04 9.11
CA GLY A 155 1.47 24.18 8.42
C GLY A 155 0.84 23.79 7.08
N GLN A 156 1.50 22.93 6.30
CA GLN A 156 0.91 22.39 5.08
C GLN A 156 -0.33 21.55 5.37
N SER A 157 -0.29 20.70 6.39
CA SER A 157 -1.44 19.87 6.79
C SER A 157 -2.62 20.73 7.27
N ALA A 158 -2.34 21.88 7.88
CA ALA A 158 -3.34 22.88 8.26
C ALA A 158 -4.04 23.46 7.04
N HIS A 159 -3.26 23.87 6.04
CA HIS A 159 -3.77 24.43 4.79
C HIS A 159 -4.66 23.41 4.08
N ASP A 160 -4.21 22.16 4.00
CA ASP A 160 -4.94 21.08 3.35
C ASP A 160 -6.27 20.79 4.05
N PHE A 161 -6.25 20.79 5.38
CA PHE A 161 -7.45 20.65 6.19
C PHE A 161 -8.42 21.81 5.92
N CYS A 162 -7.96 23.06 5.95
CA CYS A 162 -8.82 24.23 5.71
C CYS A 162 -9.43 24.22 4.31
N GLN A 163 -8.64 23.90 3.28
CA GLN A 163 -9.14 23.81 1.90
C GLN A 163 -10.24 22.76 1.78
N ALA A 164 -10.00 21.56 2.30
CA ALA A 164 -10.92 20.45 2.14
C ALA A 164 -12.14 20.56 3.06
N ALA A 165 -11.99 21.13 4.26
CA ALA A 165 -13.08 21.37 5.20
C ALA A 165 -13.99 22.55 4.78
N ALA A 166 -13.57 23.37 3.80
CA ALA A 166 -14.36 24.45 3.24
C ALA A 166 -15.24 24.02 2.04
N ALA A 167 -15.25 22.73 1.69
CA ALA A 167 -16.12 22.21 0.64
C ALA A 167 -17.61 22.29 1.03
N PRO A 168 -18.55 22.29 0.05
CA PRO A 168 -19.98 22.44 0.34
C PRO A 168 -20.55 21.34 1.26
N ASN A 169 -20.16 20.08 1.03
CA ASN A 169 -20.54 18.95 1.87
C ASN A 169 -19.28 18.24 2.38
N VAL A 170 -19.12 18.19 3.69
CA VAL A 170 -17.93 17.61 4.34
C VAL A 170 -18.34 16.64 5.44
N VAL A 171 -17.73 15.47 5.43
CA VAL A 171 -17.76 14.52 6.55
C VAL A 171 -16.37 14.50 7.20
N LEU A 172 -16.32 14.82 8.49
CA LEU A 172 -15.10 14.73 9.29
C LEU A 172 -15.15 13.41 10.08
N SER A 173 -14.19 12.52 9.84
CA SER A 173 -14.16 11.21 10.47
C SER A 173 -12.84 10.94 11.18
N ARG A 174 -12.93 10.23 12.30
CA ARG A 174 -11.79 9.74 13.06
C ARG A 174 -12.06 8.36 13.63
N ALA A 175 -11.03 7.53 13.72
CA ALA A 175 -11.13 6.27 14.45
C ALA A 175 -11.06 6.57 15.96
N THR A 176 -11.83 5.86 16.79
CA THR A 176 -11.71 5.94 18.25
C THR A 176 -10.60 5.01 18.76
N LYS A 177 -10.33 3.91 18.06
CA LYS A 177 -9.25 2.96 18.31
C LYS A 177 -8.53 2.58 17.02
N VAL A 178 -7.23 2.33 17.11
CA VAL A 178 -6.39 1.79 16.03
C VAL A 178 -5.53 0.69 16.62
N GLY A 179 -5.55 -0.51 16.05
CA GLY A 179 -4.81 -1.66 16.59
C GLY A 179 -5.21 -2.04 18.04
N GLY A 180 -6.45 -1.76 18.44
CA GLY A 180 -6.94 -1.98 19.81
C GLY A 180 -6.65 -0.83 20.79
N THR A 181 -5.73 0.09 20.45
CA THR A 181 -5.35 1.21 21.32
C THR A 181 -6.26 2.42 21.08
N PRO A 182 -6.77 3.08 22.15
CA PRO A 182 -7.50 4.34 22.03
C PRO A 182 -6.65 5.43 21.34
N THR A 183 -7.30 6.27 20.55
CA THR A 183 -6.63 7.37 19.84
C THR A 183 -7.09 8.72 20.35
N VAL A 184 -6.26 9.74 20.13
CA VAL A 184 -6.55 11.14 20.47
C VAL A 184 -7.13 11.84 19.23
N PRO A 185 -8.22 12.63 19.36
CA PRO A 185 -8.75 13.40 18.23
C PRO A 185 -7.72 14.40 17.75
N ALA A 186 -7.66 14.62 16.43
CA ALA A 186 -6.79 15.64 15.87
C ALA A 186 -7.05 17.01 16.50
N ARG A 187 -5.97 17.76 16.76
CA ARG A 187 -6.02 19.12 17.30
C ARG A 187 -6.98 20.07 16.56
N TRP A 188 -7.19 19.89 15.25
CA TRP A 188 -8.14 20.67 14.45
C TRP A 188 -9.59 20.41 14.86
N LEU A 189 -9.96 19.15 15.09
CA LEU A 189 -11.29 18.77 15.55
C LEU A 189 -11.59 19.33 16.94
N LEU A 190 -10.60 19.28 17.84
CA LEU A 190 -10.74 19.86 19.17
C LEU A 190 -11.00 21.37 19.10
N ARG A 191 -10.23 22.10 18.28
CA ARG A 191 -10.44 23.54 18.08
C ARG A 191 -11.80 23.86 17.46
N LEU A 192 -12.18 23.13 16.42
CA LEU A 192 -13.48 23.31 15.75
C LEU A 192 -14.64 23.04 16.72
N SER A 193 -14.54 22.01 17.56
CA SER A 193 -15.54 21.72 18.60
C SER A 193 -15.68 22.84 19.63
N THR A 194 -14.57 23.47 20.01
CA THR A 194 -14.58 24.59 20.95
C THR A 194 -15.19 25.83 20.32
N LEU A 195 -14.86 26.11 19.06
CA LEU A 195 -15.45 27.22 18.30
C LEU A 195 -16.96 27.04 18.08
N ALA A 196 -17.38 25.85 17.64
CA ALA A 196 -18.78 25.55 17.39
C ALA A 196 -19.62 25.68 18.68
N ARG A 197 -19.12 25.13 19.80
CA ARG A 197 -19.76 25.31 21.11
C ARG A 197 -19.83 26.78 21.53
N GLY A 198 -18.74 27.53 21.34
CA GLY A 198 -18.71 28.97 21.63
C GLY A 198 -19.69 29.79 20.78
N ALA A 199 -19.96 29.34 19.55
CA ALA A 199 -20.94 29.94 18.65
C ALA A 199 -22.38 29.45 18.87
N GLY A 200 -22.63 28.58 19.85
CA GLY A 200 -23.96 27.99 20.10
C GLY A 200 -24.42 27.00 19.03
N LEU A 201 -23.50 26.47 18.22
CA LEU A 201 -23.79 25.46 17.21
C LEU A 201 -23.76 24.06 17.85
N ALA A 202 -24.71 23.21 17.45
CA ALA A 202 -24.68 21.80 17.82
C ALA A 202 -23.47 21.12 17.16
N TRP A 203 -22.53 20.65 18.00
CA TRP A 203 -21.31 20.00 17.55
C TRP A 203 -20.99 18.78 18.40
N GLY A 204 -20.78 17.63 17.76
CA GLY A 204 -20.43 16.38 18.40
C GLY A 204 -20.50 15.22 17.39
N PRO A 205 -19.96 14.04 17.74
CA PRO A 205 -20.16 12.85 16.92
C PRO A 205 -21.67 12.60 16.77
N THR A 206 -22.13 12.42 15.54
CA THR A 206 -23.45 11.83 15.29
C THR A 206 -23.42 10.41 15.87
N MET A 207 -24.23 10.18 16.89
CA MET A 207 -24.40 8.86 17.51
C MET A 207 -25.05 7.88 16.54
#